data_AF-A0A146K7S0-F1
#
_entry.id   AF-A0A146K7S0-F1
#
_cell.length_a   1.000
_cell.length_b   1.000
_cell.length_c   1.000
_cell.angle_alpha   90.00
_cell.angle_beta   90.00
_cell.angle_gamma   90.00
#
_symmetry.space_group_name_H-M   'P 1'
#
loop_
_entity.id
_entity.type
_entity.pdbx_description
1 polymer ?
#
loop_
_entity_poly.entity_id
_entity_poly.type
_entity_poly.pdbx_seq_one_letter_code
_entity_poly.pdbx_strand_id
1 'polypeptide(L)'
;MDPVGKAKTGAKLLDKLPDESGCKCIPAWLRYVFAIVSFFGGFAMACAAINKIDWQFYVLFLVGVLGAWLGSLFIKSPKAQVKHMTKSKDNIVSCCVILGGMLVTSLICAFANYNVWAYIWTWILTYLALVWYSLSMVPGMQTCCKNCLKGCFSCFKK
;
A
#
# COMPACT_ATOMS: atom_id res chain seq x y z
N MET A 1 -0.18 25.58 -18.17
CA MET A 1 0.18 25.46 -16.73
C MET A 1 1.51 24.74 -16.65
N ASP A 2 2.57 25.46 -16.34
CA ASP A 2 3.94 25.03 -16.59
C ASP A 2 4.37 23.81 -15.74
N PRO A 3 4.97 22.77 -16.36
CA PRO A 3 5.42 21.57 -15.67
C PRO A 3 6.55 21.84 -14.65
N VAL A 4 7.27 22.96 -14.81
CA VAL A 4 8.42 23.35 -13.97
C VAL A 4 8.00 23.80 -12.56
N GLY A 5 6.78 24.34 -12.40
CA GLY A 5 6.27 24.78 -11.10
C GLY A 5 5.87 23.62 -10.17
N LYS A 6 5.34 22.52 -10.72
CA LYS A 6 4.93 21.33 -9.93
C LYS A 6 6.13 20.52 -9.43
N ALA A 7 7.21 20.46 -10.21
CA ALA A 7 8.45 19.78 -9.81
C ALA A 7 9.10 20.44 -8.58
N LYS A 8 9.09 21.78 -8.51
CA LYS A 8 9.60 22.53 -7.34
C LYS A 8 8.77 22.30 -6.07
N THR A 9 7.46 22.08 -6.19
CA THR A 9 6.58 21.76 -5.06
C THR A 9 6.76 20.34 -4.56
N GLY A 10 7.01 19.37 -5.47
CA GLY A 10 7.34 17.99 -5.11
C GLY A 10 8.68 17.86 -4.37
N ALA A 11 9.70 18.58 -4.82
CA ALA A 11 11.00 18.64 -4.14
C ALA A 11 10.90 19.24 -2.71
N LYS A 12 10.16 20.35 -2.55
CA LYS A 12 9.89 20.94 -1.23
C LYS A 12 8.99 20.08 -0.32
N LEU A 13 8.24 19.13 -0.89
CA LEU A 13 7.46 18.16 -0.12
C LEU A 13 8.33 17.04 0.43
N LEU A 14 9.36 16.63 -0.34
CA LEU A 14 10.35 15.65 0.10
C LEU A 14 11.19 16.19 1.27
N ASP A 15 11.49 17.49 1.28
CA ASP A 15 12.19 18.15 2.40
C ASP A 15 11.36 18.23 3.70
N LYS A 16 10.04 18.06 3.62
CA LYS A 16 9.11 18.07 4.77
C LYS A 16 8.72 16.68 5.25
N LEU A 17 9.35 15.63 4.72
CA LEU A 17 9.05 14.28 5.15
C LEU A 17 9.46 14.10 6.62
N PRO A 18 8.55 13.60 7.49
CA PRO A 18 8.88 13.39 8.88
C PRO A 18 10.02 12.36 8.97
N ASP A 19 11.18 12.78 9.44
CA ASP A 19 12.38 11.96 9.56
C ASP A 19 12.31 11.00 10.77
N GLU A 20 11.10 10.50 11.07
CA GLU A 20 10.81 9.61 12.19
C GLU A 20 11.05 8.14 11.84
N SER A 21 12.03 7.85 10.99
CA SER A 21 12.39 6.46 10.67
C SER A 21 13.19 5.82 11.81
N GLY A 22 13.11 4.50 11.90
CA GLY A 22 13.93 3.73 12.85
C GLY A 22 15.42 3.66 12.44
N CYS A 23 15.77 4.06 11.22
CA CYS A 23 17.11 3.89 10.65
C CYS A 23 17.60 5.22 10.04
N LYS A 24 18.16 6.09 10.89
CA LYS A 24 18.74 7.39 10.50
C LYS A 24 19.87 7.26 9.45
N CYS A 25 20.46 6.07 9.32
CA CYS A 25 21.55 5.76 8.40
C CYS A 25 21.12 5.69 6.93
N ILE A 26 19.83 5.45 6.66
CA ILE A 26 19.31 5.33 5.29
C ILE A 26 18.75 6.69 4.85
N PRO A 27 19.15 7.26 3.70
CA PRO A 27 18.62 8.55 3.26
C PRO A 27 17.11 8.47 2.98
N ALA A 28 16.37 9.53 3.31
CA ALA A 28 14.90 9.54 3.25
C ALA A 28 14.35 9.10 1.89
N TRP A 29 14.89 9.61 0.79
CA TRP A 29 14.46 9.25 -0.58
C TRP A 29 14.55 7.75 -0.86
N LEU A 30 15.58 7.08 -0.35
CA LEU A 30 15.78 5.64 -0.54
C LEU A 30 14.72 4.84 0.21
N ARG A 31 14.27 5.29 1.39
CA ARG A 31 13.17 4.67 2.14
C ARG A 31 11.85 4.72 1.36
N TYR A 32 11.57 5.82 0.66
CA TYR A 32 10.38 5.94 -0.19
C TYR A 32 10.49 5.07 -1.44
N VAL A 33 11.67 4.98 -2.06
CA VAL A 33 11.92 4.06 -3.17
C VAL A 33 11.66 2.62 -2.73
N PHE A 34 12.18 2.20 -1.57
CA PHE A 34 11.91 0.88 -1.00
C PHE A 34 10.41 0.65 -0.76
N ALA A 35 9.70 1.61 -0.16
CA ALA A 35 8.27 1.46 0.07
C ALA A 35 7.46 1.35 -1.22
N ILE A 36 7.78 2.16 -2.23
CA ILE A 36 7.13 2.14 -3.55
C ILE A 36 7.42 0.80 -4.25
N VAL A 37 8.68 0.35 -4.26
CA VAL A 37 9.09 -0.92 -4.87
C VAL A 37 8.42 -2.10 -4.15
N SER A 38 8.37 -2.10 -2.82
CA SER A 38 7.67 -3.14 -2.05
C SER A 38 6.17 -3.16 -2.32
N PHE A 39 5.55 -1.99 -2.52
CA PHE A 39 4.13 -1.87 -2.85
C PHE A 39 3.81 -2.43 -4.23
N PHE A 40 4.50 -1.96 -5.28
CA PHE A 40 4.31 -2.44 -6.65
C PHE A 40 4.80 -3.89 -6.83
N GLY A 41 5.85 -4.29 -6.14
CA GLY A 41 6.33 -5.67 -6.09
C GLY A 41 5.31 -6.61 -5.45
N GLY A 42 4.69 -6.19 -4.34
CA GLY A 42 3.59 -6.93 -3.71
C GLY A 42 2.38 -7.08 -4.62
N PHE A 43 2.02 -6.03 -5.37
CA PHE A 43 0.97 -6.10 -6.40
C PHE A 43 1.31 -7.09 -7.51
N ALA A 44 2.51 -6.99 -8.07
CA ALA A 44 2.94 -7.83 -9.19
C ALA A 44 2.98 -9.32 -8.77
N MET A 45 3.47 -9.61 -7.56
CA MET A 45 3.45 -10.97 -7.01
C MET A 45 2.02 -11.49 -6.80
N ALA A 46 1.11 -10.64 -6.34
CA ALA A 46 -0.28 -11.05 -6.16
C ALA A 46 -1.04 -11.22 -7.50
N CYS A 47 -0.74 -10.42 -8.53
CA CYS A 47 -1.24 -10.64 -9.89
C CYS A 47 -0.70 -11.94 -10.49
N ALA A 48 0.58 -12.23 -10.28
CA ALA A 48 1.20 -13.47 -10.73
C ALA A 48 0.61 -14.71 -10.02
N ALA A 49 0.09 -14.53 -8.80
CA ALA A 49 -0.54 -15.59 -8.01
C ALA A 49 -1.85 -16.08 -8.63
N ILE A 50 -2.61 -15.23 -9.35
CA ILE A 50 -3.95 -15.55 -9.89
C ILE A 50 -3.96 -16.83 -10.76
N ASN A 51 -2.85 -17.12 -11.45
CA ASN A 51 -2.73 -18.28 -12.33
C ASN A 51 -2.07 -19.51 -11.67
N LYS A 52 -1.85 -19.50 -10.35
CA LYS A 52 -1.12 -20.56 -9.61
C LYS A 52 -2.05 -21.45 -8.78
N ILE A 53 -1.59 -22.69 -8.55
CA ILE A 53 -2.28 -23.73 -7.78
C ILE A 53 -2.24 -23.40 -6.28
N ASP A 54 -3.28 -23.84 -5.58
CA ASP A 54 -3.73 -23.57 -4.22
C ASP A 54 -2.74 -22.95 -3.23
N TRP A 55 -1.73 -23.72 -2.85
CA TRP A 55 -0.80 -23.27 -1.81
C TRP A 55 0.14 -22.15 -2.30
N GLN A 56 0.48 -22.12 -3.59
CA GLN A 56 1.36 -21.11 -4.17
C GLN A 56 0.66 -19.75 -4.25
N PHE A 57 -0.65 -19.75 -4.54
CA PHE A 57 -1.46 -18.54 -4.49
C PHE A 57 -1.38 -17.91 -3.09
N TYR A 58 -1.62 -18.71 -2.06
CA TYR A 58 -1.60 -18.26 -0.68
C TYR A 58 -0.25 -17.69 -0.26
N VAL A 59 0.85 -18.42 -0.54
CA VAL A 59 2.20 -17.96 -0.17
C VAL A 59 2.56 -16.66 -0.89
N LEU A 60 2.29 -16.56 -2.21
CA LEU A 60 2.58 -15.35 -2.99
C LEU A 60 1.72 -14.17 -2.54
N PHE A 61 0.44 -14.40 -2.24
CA PHE A 61 -0.45 -13.38 -1.69
C PHE A 61 0.03 -12.87 -0.34
N LEU A 62 0.35 -13.79 0.59
CA LEU A 62 0.79 -13.44 1.94
C LEU A 62 2.12 -12.68 1.90
N VAL A 63 3.08 -13.16 1.11
CA VAL A 63 4.39 -12.50 0.93
C VAL A 63 4.23 -11.15 0.24
N GLY A 64 3.33 -11.01 -0.72
CA GLY A 64 3.04 -9.74 -1.38
C GLY A 64 2.42 -8.70 -0.44
N VAL A 65 1.39 -9.11 0.32
CA VAL A 65 0.71 -8.26 1.31
C VAL A 65 1.66 -7.86 2.45
N LEU A 66 2.38 -8.83 3.03
CA LEU A 66 3.36 -8.56 4.08
C LEU A 66 4.53 -7.74 3.56
N GLY A 67 5.03 -8.02 2.36
CA GLY A 67 6.10 -7.25 1.73
C GLY A 67 5.71 -5.78 1.54
N ALA A 68 4.50 -5.52 1.03
CA ALA A 68 3.97 -4.17 0.89
C ALA A 68 3.78 -3.49 2.27
N TRP A 69 3.30 -4.22 3.26
CA TRP A 69 3.05 -3.69 4.61
C TRP A 69 4.35 -3.43 5.38
N LEU A 70 5.33 -4.33 5.28
CA LEU A 70 6.67 -4.14 5.86
C LEU A 70 7.45 -3.04 5.13
N GLY A 71 7.23 -2.89 3.82
CA GLY A 71 7.73 -1.74 3.05
C GLY A 71 7.33 -0.40 3.68
N SER A 72 6.15 -0.33 4.28
CA SER A 72 5.70 0.88 4.98
C SER A 72 6.43 1.17 6.31
N LEU A 73 7.02 0.15 6.96
CA LEU A 73 7.88 0.33 8.16
C LEU A 73 9.21 1.02 7.84
N PHE A 74 9.60 1.10 6.57
CA PHE A 74 10.75 1.92 6.19
C PHE A 74 10.41 3.41 6.14
N ILE A 75 9.13 3.78 6.01
CA ILE A 75 8.68 5.17 6.01
C ILE A 75 8.62 5.74 7.43
N LYS A 76 8.11 4.97 8.40
CA LYS A 76 7.97 5.36 9.80
C LYS A 76 8.60 4.30 10.71
N SER A 77 9.29 4.73 11.78
CA SER A 77 9.81 3.81 12.79
C SER A 77 8.70 2.88 13.30
N PRO A 78 9.01 1.63 13.71
CA PRO A 78 7.99 0.69 14.17
C PRO A 78 7.06 1.26 15.26
N LYS A 79 7.63 2.03 16.20
CA LYS A 79 6.86 2.72 17.25
C LYS A 79 5.95 3.82 16.68
N ALA A 80 6.45 4.63 15.74
CA ALA A 80 5.65 5.67 15.08
C ALA A 80 4.59 5.07 14.14
N GLN A 81 4.85 3.91 13.52
CA GLN A 81 3.90 3.18 12.70
C GLN A 81 2.75 2.65 13.54
N VAL A 82 3.02 1.96 14.66
CA VAL A 82 1.96 1.49 15.57
C VAL A 82 1.13 2.66 16.08
N LYS A 83 1.77 3.77 16.46
CA LYS A 83 1.06 5.00 16.85
C LYS A 83 0.23 5.58 15.70
N HIS A 84 0.69 5.46 14.46
CA HIS A 84 -0.05 5.91 13.28
C HIS A 84 -1.26 5.02 12.98
N MET A 85 -1.09 3.70 13.12
CA MET A 85 -2.15 2.70 12.95
C MET A 85 -3.34 2.97 13.87
N THR A 86 -3.06 3.43 15.10
CA THR A 86 -4.09 3.74 16.11
C THR A 86 -4.52 5.20 16.15
N LYS A 87 -3.93 6.08 15.32
CA LYS A 87 -4.16 7.53 15.39
C LYS A 87 -5.53 7.96 14.87
N SER A 88 -6.03 7.32 13.82
CA SER A 88 -7.31 7.67 13.18
C SER A 88 -8.19 6.44 13.01
N LYS A 89 -9.51 6.66 13.04
CA LYS A 89 -10.50 5.60 12.77
C LYS A 89 -10.24 4.94 11.42
N ASP A 90 -9.91 5.73 10.39
CA ASP A 90 -9.61 5.23 9.05
C ASP A 90 -8.40 4.28 9.01
N ASN A 91 -7.35 4.59 9.78
CA ASN A 91 -6.16 3.75 9.86
C ASN A 91 -6.45 2.44 10.58
N ILE A 92 -7.24 2.49 11.66
CA ILE A 92 -7.69 1.31 12.40
C ILE A 92 -8.52 0.41 11.48
N VAL A 93 -9.51 0.98 10.78
CA VAL A 93 -10.35 0.24 9.83
C VAL A 93 -9.51 -0.39 8.73
N SER A 94 -8.56 0.36 8.16
CA SER A 94 -7.67 -0.18 7.10
C SER A 94 -6.84 -1.35 7.62
N CYS A 95 -6.28 -1.26 8.83
CA CYS A 95 -5.53 -2.36 9.45
C CYS A 95 -6.43 -3.58 9.71
N CYS A 96 -7.65 -3.37 10.21
CA CYS A 96 -8.62 -4.45 10.41
C CYS A 96 -9.00 -5.13 9.09
N VAL A 97 -9.17 -4.38 8.01
CA VAL A 97 -9.48 -4.95 6.68
C VAL A 97 -8.28 -5.72 6.13
N ILE A 98 -7.04 -5.25 6.32
CA ILE A 98 -5.84 -5.98 5.89
C ILE A 98 -5.70 -7.29 6.67
N LEU A 99 -5.72 -7.24 8.00
CA LEU A 99 -5.59 -8.42 8.87
C LEU A 99 -6.77 -9.39 8.69
N GLY A 100 -7.99 -8.86 8.62
CA GLY A 100 -9.19 -9.64 8.36
C GLY A 100 -9.17 -10.29 6.98
N GLY A 101 -8.72 -9.55 5.95
CA GLY A 101 -8.54 -10.08 4.60
C GLY A 101 -7.53 -11.23 4.53
N MET A 102 -6.40 -11.10 5.23
CA MET A 102 -5.43 -12.19 5.38
C MET A 102 -6.05 -13.42 6.05
N LEU A 103 -6.76 -13.22 7.18
CA LEU A 103 -7.38 -14.30 7.94
C LEU A 103 -8.49 -15.01 7.15
N VAL A 104 -9.36 -14.25 6.48
CA VAL A 104 -10.41 -14.80 5.61
C VAL A 104 -9.77 -15.58 4.46
N THR A 105 -8.70 -15.08 3.85
CA THR A 105 -7.98 -15.80 2.78
C THR A 105 -7.39 -17.12 3.31
N SER A 106 -6.82 -17.13 4.51
CA SER A 106 -6.35 -18.36 5.17
C SER A 106 -7.48 -19.36 5.42
N LEU A 107 -8.65 -18.89 5.85
CA LEU A 107 -9.82 -19.74 6.09
C LEU A 107 -10.39 -20.31 4.78
N ILE A 108 -10.45 -19.51 3.71
CA ILE A 108 -10.85 -19.99 2.37
C ILE A 108 -9.87 -21.07 1.91
N CYS A 109 -8.56 -20.84 2.06
CA CYS A 109 -7.54 -21.83 1.69
C CYS A 109 -7.61 -23.12 2.52
N ALA A 110 -8.03 -23.03 3.79
CA ALA A 110 -8.12 -24.19 4.68
C ALA A 110 -9.43 -24.98 4.54
N PHE A 111 -10.55 -24.33 4.24
CA PHE A 111 -11.88 -24.94 4.35
C PHE A 111 -12.73 -24.88 3.07
N ALA A 112 -12.48 -23.92 2.18
CA ALA A 112 -13.31 -23.73 0.99
C ALA A 112 -12.59 -24.32 -0.23
N ASN A 113 -13.19 -25.36 -0.84
CA ASN A 113 -12.83 -25.82 -2.17
C ASN A 113 -12.60 -24.63 -3.11
N TYR A 114 -11.56 -24.73 -3.94
CA TYR A 114 -10.92 -23.63 -4.66
C TYR A 114 -11.88 -22.72 -5.43
N ASN A 115 -12.42 -21.70 -4.75
CA ASN A 115 -13.30 -20.72 -5.36
C ASN A 115 -12.48 -19.48 -5.71
N VAL A 116 -11.98 -19.45 -6.95
CA VAL A 116 -11.17 -18.37 -7.52
C VAL A 116 -11.80 -16.99 -7.28
N TRP A 117 -13.14 -16.89 -7.34
CA TRP A 117 -13.84 -15.63 -7.11
C TRP A 117 -13.71 -15.12 -5.67
N ALA A 118 -13.73 -16.02 -4.68
CA ALA A 118 -13.59 -15.64 -3.28
C ALA A 118 -12.20 -15.07 -2.99
N TYR A 119 -11.16 -15.63 -3.62
CA TYR A 119 -9.78 -15.14 -3.56
C TYR A 119 -9.58 -13.79 -4.23
N ILE A 120 -10.19 -13.58 -5.40
CA ILE A 120 -10.12 -12.30 -6.11
C ILE A 120 -10.75 -11.19 -5.27
N TRP A 121 -11.92 -11.44 -4.66
CA TRP A 121 -12.59 -10.44 -3.83
C TRP A 121 -11.79 -10.08 -2.58
N THR A 122 -11.28 -11.08 -1.85
CA THR A 122 -10.42 -10.86 -0.68
C THR A 122 -9.13 -10.13 -1.07
N TRP A 123 -8.55 -10.45 -2.22
CA TRP A 123 -7.39 -9.75 -2.74
C TRP A 123 -7.67 -8.28 -3.02
N ILE A 124 -8.73 -7.96 -3.78
CA ILE A 124 -9.10 -6.58 -4.11
C ILE A 124 -9.34 -5.76 -2.84
N LEU A 125 -10.09 -6.30 -1.88
CA LEU A 125 -10.39 -5.60 -0.62
C LEU A 125 -9.13 -5.35 0.21
N THR A 126 -8.26 -6.36 0.34
CA THR A 126 -6.99 -6.25 1.08
C THR A 126 -6.07 -5.24 0.41
N TYR A 127 -6.00 -5.26 -0.92
CA TYR A 127 -5.13 -4.36 -1.68
C TYR A 127 -5.63 -2.91 -1.64
N LEU A 128 -6.93 -2.67 -1.77
CA LEU A 128 -7.52 -1.34 -1.60
C LEU A 128 -7.28 -0.79 -0.19
N ALA A 129 -7.39 -1.63 0.84
CA ALA A 129 -7.06 -1.24 2.21
C ALA A 129 -5.57 -0.90 2.37
N LEU A 130 -4.67 -1.66 1.74
CA LEU A 130 -3.23 -1.35 1.68
C LEU A 130 -2.94 -0.03 0.95
N VAL A 131 -3.60 0.24 -0.17
CA VAL A 131 -3.51 1.51 -0.91
C VAL A 131 -3.94 2.66 0.00
N TRP A 132 -5.10 2.52 0.66
CA TRP A 132 -5.65 3.55 1.53
C TRP A 132 -4.76 3.81 2.75
N TYR A 133 -4.26 2.74 3.36
CA TYR A 133 -3.32 2.79 4.47
C TYR A 133 -1.99 3.46 4.07
N SER A 134 -1.45 3.10 2.90
CA SER A 134 -0.21 3.70 2.38
C SER A 134 -0.39 5.19 2.03
N LEU A 135 -1.55 5.55 1.49
CA LEU A 135 -1.93 6.94 1.22
C LEU A 135 -2.05 7.78 2.49
N SER A 136 -2.49 7.23 3.61
CA SER A 136 -2.60 7.96 4.87
C SER A 136 -1.23 8.21 5.53
N MET A 137 -0.22 7.39 5.22
CA MET A 137 1.13 7.52 5.79
C MET A 137 2.01 8.58 5.12
N VAL A 138 1.81 8.85 3.82
CA VAL A 138 2.66 9.78 3.06
C VAL A 138 1.95 11.14 2.93
N PRO A 139 2.40 12.18 3.67
CA PRO A 139 1.85 13.52 3.52
C PRO A 139 2.13 14.03 2.10
N GLY A 140 1.09 14.29 1.33
CA GLY A 140 1.19 14.77 -0.06
C GLY A 140 0.78 13.77 -1.14
N MET A 141 0.86 12.46 -0.90
CA MET A 141 0.38 11.46 -1.88
C MET A 141 -1.12 11.57 -2.11
N GLN A 142 -1.90 11.89 -1.08
CA GLN A 142 -3.35 12.13 -1.23
C GLN A 142 -3.65 13.29 -2.19
N THR A 143 -2.82 14.35 -2.16
CA THR A 143 -2.95 15.50 -3.07
C THR A 143 -2.53 15.12 -4.49
N CYS A 144 -1.48 14.30 -4.65
CA CYS A 144 -1.07 13.76 -5.94
C CYS A 144 -2.15 12.85 -6.55
N CYS A 145 -2.71 11.89 -5.79
CA CYS A 145 -3.79 11.02 -6.25
C CYS A 145 -5.06 11.81 -6.61
N LYS A 146 -5.45 12.80 -5.80
CA LYS A 146 -6.59 13.68 -6.14
C LYS A 146 -6.36 14.46 -7.43
N ASN A 147 -5.12 14.89 -7.69
CA ASN A 147 -4.77 15.61 -8.92
C ASN A 147 -4.66 14.69 -10.14
N CYS A 148 -4.18 13.46 -9.98
CA CYS A 148 -4.18 12.45 -11.04
C CYS A 148 -5.60 11.99 -11.40
N LEU A 149 -6.47 11.81 -10.40
CA LEU A 149 -7.88 11.50 -10.62
C LEU A 149 -8.61 12.66 -11.30
N LYS A 150 -8.39 13.91 -10.87
CA LYS A 150 -8.93 15.09 -11.56
C LYS A 150 -8.41 15.19 -13.00
N GLY A 151 -7.13 14.88 -13.25
CA GLY A 151 -6.56 14.82 -14.59
C GLY A 151 -7.18 13.74 -15.48
N CYS A 152 -7.30 12.51 -14.98
CA CYS A 152 -7.92 11.40 -15.72
C CYS A 152 -9.41 11.64 -15.98
N PHE A 153 -10.17 12.09 -14.98
CA PHE A 153 -11.60 12.41 -15.17
C PHE A 153 -11.82 13.68 -16.01
N SER A 154 -10.85 14.60 -16.08
CA SER A 154 -10.93 15.74 -17.01
C SER A 154 -10.69 15.33 -18.47
N CYS A 155 -9.91 14.26 -18.68
CA CYS A 155 -9.69 13.68 -20.01
C CYS A 155 -10.92 12.88 -20.48
N PHE A 156 -11.64 12.23 -19.55
CA PHE A 156 -12.83 11.45 -19.84
C PHE A 156 -14.10 12.29 -20.09
N LYS A 157 -14.06 13.59 -19.78
CA LYS A 157 -15.19 14.52 -19.94
C LYS A 157 -15.15 15.29 -21.26
N LYS A 158 -14.41 14.79 -22.25
CA LYS A 158 -14.28 15.38 -23.58
C LYS A 158 -14.73 14.42 -24.65
#